data_AF-A0A954B6Y3-F1
#
_entry.id   AF-A0A954B6Y3-F1
#
_cell.length_a   1.000
_cell.length_b   1.000
_cell.length_c   1.000
_cell.angle_alpha   90.00
_cell.angle_beta   90.00
_cell.angle_gamma   90.00
#
_symmetry.space_group_name_H-M   'P 1'
#
loop_
_entity.id
_entity.type
_entity.pdbx_description
1 polymer ?
#
loop_
_entity_poly.entity_id
_entity_poly.type
_entity_poly.pdbx_seq_one_letter_code
_entity_poly.pdbx_strand_id
1 'polypeptide(L)' 'GAIKGDFLKDYDPKSARNTVPLNRIGDPEEVAEAVYFLASPASSYITGQTLYVDGGRLVRSAASDYIERGSEA' A
#
# COMPACT_ATOMS: atom_id res chain seq x y z
N GLY A 1 7.49 4.73 -1.06
CA GLY A 1 6.25 3.96 -0.86
C GLY A 1 6.30 3.26 0.49
N ALA A 2 5.23 2.61 0.94
CA ALA A 2 5.22 1.87 2.22
C ALA A 2 5.96 0.51 2.14
N ILE A 3 6.95 0.39 1.26
CA ILE A 3 7.78 -0.80 1.04
C ILE A 3 9.24 -0.39 1.26
N LYS A 4 10.02 -1.23 1.95
CA LYS A 4 11.44 -0.97 2.22
C LYS A 4 12.22 -0.91 0.91
N GLY A 5 13.23 -0.05 0.88
CA GLY A 5 14.15 0.08 -0.25
C GLY A 5 15.20 1.13 0.06
N ASP A 6 16.22 1.21 -0.79
CA ASP A 6 17.38 2.09 -0.56
C ASP A 6 17.03 3.59 -0.52
N PHE A 7 15.84 3.96 -1.00
CA PHE A 7 15.29 5.31 -0.96
C PHE A 7 14.60 5.66 0.37
N LEU A 8 14.42 4.69 1.27
CA LEU A 8 13.74 4.82 2.57
C LEU A 8 14.72 4.77 3.75
N LYS A 9 16.02 5.01 3.54
CA LYS A 9 17.06 4.88 4.58
C LYS A 9 16.79 5.71 5.85
N ASP A 10 16.05 6.82 5.72
CA ASP A 10 15.69 7.70 6.83
C ASP A 10 14.22 7.54 7.28
N TYR A 11 13.56 6.44 6.92
CA TYR A 11 12.15 6.23 7.23
C TYR A 11 11.94 5.89 8.71
N ASP A 12 11.28 6.77 9.46
CA ASP A 12 10.89 6.53 10.85
C ASP A 12 9.84 5.40 10.93
N PRO A 13 10.12 4.26 11.58
CA PRO A 13 9.17 3.16 11.74
C PRO A 13 7.87 3.58 12.45
N LYS A 14 7.89 4.65 13.26
CA LYS A 14 6.67 5.17 13.91
C LYS A 14 5.74 5.85 12.92
N SER A 15 6.26 6.45 11.84
CA SER A 15 5.45 7.07 10.80
C SER A 15 4.57 6.07 10.05
N ALA A 16 4.98 4.79 9.97
CA ALA A 16 4.17 3.72 9.40
C ALA A 16 2.91 3.44 10.21
N ARG A 17 2.96 3.52 11.56
CA ARG A 17 1.81 3.24 12.42
C ARG A 17 0.64 4.19 12.17
N ASN A 18 0.95 5.45 11.89
CA ASN A 18 -0.06 6.46 11.66
C ASN A 18 -0.54 6.46 10.21
N THR A 19 0.23 5.87 9.28
CA THR A 19 -0.01 6.01 7.84
C THR A 19 -0.41 4.72 7.12
N VAL A 20 -0.09 3.56 7.69
CA VAL A 20 -0.32 2.25 7.08
C VAL A 20 -1.20 1.44 8.04
N PRO A 21 -2.41 1.02 7.64
CA PRO A 21 -3.27 0.18 8.49
C PRO A 21 -2.60 -1.09 9.04
N LEU A 22 -1.70 -1.72 8.28
CA LEU A 22 -0.90 -2.86 8.77
C LEU A 22 0.18 -2.49 9.81
N ASN A 23 0.31 -1.20 10.17
CA ASN A 23 1.22 -0.67 11.19
C ASN A 23 2.71 -1.00 10.97
N ARG A 24 3.09 -1.33 9.74
CA ARG A 24 4.48 -1.64 9.36
C ARG A 24 4.75 -1.24 7.92
N ILE A 25 6.03 -1.09 7.61
CA ILE A 25 6.50 -1.04 6.23
C ILE A 25 6.61 -2.48 5.71
N GLY A 26 6.16 -2.67 4.47
CA GLY A 26 6.26 -3.93 3.77
C GLY A 26 7.67 -4.21 3.25
N ASP A 27 7.94 -5.48 3.00
CA ASP A 27 9.21 -5.93 2.42
C ASP A 27 9.10 -6.01 0.88
N PRO A 28 10.21 -5.83 0.13
CA PRO A 28 10.21 -5.96 -1.34
C PRO A 28 9.59 -7.28 -1.84
N GLU A 29 9.79 -8.36 -1.08
CA GLU A 29 9.27 -9.69 -1.36
C GLU A 29 7.74 -9.70 -1.43
N GLU A 30 7.04 -8.86 -0.65
CA GLU A 30 5.58 -8.78 -0.70
C GLU A 30 5.07 -8.21 -2.04
N VAL A 31 5.84 -7.32 -2.67
CA VAL A 31 5.57 -6.86 -4.03
C VAL A 31 5.89 -7.96 -5.04
N ALA A 32 7.00 -8.68 -4.84
CA ALA A 32 7.39 -9.78 -5.71
C ALA A 32 6.34 -10.90 -5.73
N GLU A 33 5.77 -11.27 -4.58
CA GLU A 33 4.69 -12.26 -4.48
C GLU A 33 3.42 -11.81 -5.20
N ALA A 34 3.06 -10.52 -5.12
CA ALA A 34 1.92 -9.99 -5.87
C ALA A 34 2.16 -10.04 -7.38
N VAL A 35 3.37 -9.71 -7.84
CA VAL A 35 3.77 -9.83 -9.24
C VAL A 35 3.75 -11.29 -9.68
N TYR A 36 4.28 -12.21 -8.85
CA TYR A 36 4.27 -13.64 -9.12
C TYR A 36 2.84 -14.17 -9.28
N PHE A 37 1.94 -13.81 -8.38
CA PHE A 37 0.52 -14.14 -8.50
C PHE A 37 -0.06 -13.65 -9.85
N LEU A 38 0.16 -12.38 -10.20
CA LEU A 38 -0.35 -11.79 -11.44
C LEU A 38 0.26 -12.40 -12.70
N ALA A 39 1.49 -12.92 -12.64
CA ALA A 39 2.15 -13.62 -13.74
C ALA A 39 1.79 -15.12 -13.82
N SER A 40 1.17 -15.68 -12.78
CA SER A 40 0.84 -17.10 -12.69
C SER A 40 -0.48 -17.45 -13.41
N PRO A 41 -0.75 -18.73 -13.70
CA PRO A 41 -2.07 -19.16 -14.20
C PRO A 41 -3.25 -18.83 -13.26
N ALA A 42 -2.99 -18.60 -11.97
CA ALA A 42 -4.03 -18.30 -10.98
C ALA A 42 -4.73 -16.96 -11.23
N SER A 43 -4.11 -16.05 -11.98
CA SER A 43 -4.66 -14.75 -12.36
C SER A 43 -5.18 -14.69 -13.80
N SER A 44 -5.36 -15.84 -14.48
CA SER A 44 -5.62 -15.92 -15.93
C SER A 44 -6.81 -15.11 -16.48
N TYR A 45 -7.73 -14.67 -15.63
CA TYR A 45 -8.87 -13.82 -16.01
C TYR A 45 -8.84 -12.41 -15.39
N ILE A 46 -7.73 -12.04 -14.75
CA ILE A 46 -7.53 -10.74 -14.11
C ILE A 46 -6.70 -9.88 -15.06
N THR A 47 -7.34 -8.85 -15.63
CA THR A 47 -6.67 -7.86 -16.50
C THR A 47 -7.29 -6.47 -16.32
N GLY A 48 -6.55 -5.43 -16.72
CA GLY A 48 -6.98 -4.04 -16.61
C GLY A 48 -7.11 -3.51 -15.18
N GLN A 49 -6.56 -4.21 -14.19
CA GLN A 49 -6.65 -3.84 -12.78
C GLN A 49 -5.35 -3.22 -12.27
N THR A 50 -5.47 -2.32 -11.30
CA THR A 50 -4.35 -1.85 -10.49
C THR A 50 -4.42 -2.51 -9.12
N LEU A 51 -3.40 -3.31 -8.78
CA LEU A 51 -3.28 -3.94 -7.47
C LEU A 51 -2.32 -3.13 -6.59
N TYR A 52 -2.85 -2.55 -5.52
CA TYR A 52 -2.04 -1.81 -4.55
C TYR A 52 -1.43 -2.76 -3.52
N VAL A 53 -0.10 -2.75 -3.41
CA VAL A 53 0.66 -3.50 -2.39
C VAL A 53 1.28 -2.49 -1.43
N ASP A 54 0.48 -1.94 -0.53
CA ASP A 54 0.89 -0.80 0.31
C ASP A 54 0.42 -0.87 1.77
N GLY A 55 0.00 -2.05 2.23
CA GLY A 55 -0.51 -2.27 3.57
C GLY A 55 -1.79 -1.49 3.91
N GLY A 56 -2.56 -1.09 2.89
CA GLY A 56 -3.85 -0.39 3.03
C GLY A 56 -3.73 1.13 3.08
N ARG A 57 -2.55 1.69 2.80
CA ARG A 57 -2.28 3.13 2.92
C ARG A 57 -3.19 3.97 2.00
N LEU A 58 -3.44 3.54 0.77
CA LEU A 58 -4.31 4.23 -0.18
C LEU A 58 -5.74 4.40 0.34
N VAL A 59 -6.31 3.34 0.90
CA VAL A 59 -7.69 3.36 1.41
C VAL A 59 -7.82 4.31 2.60
N ARG A 60 -6.79 4.37 3.45
CA ARG A 60 -6.75 5.34 4.55
C ARG A 60 -6.69 6.79 4.06
N SER A 61 -5.84 7.10 3.07
CA SER A 61 -5.78 8.48 2.54
C SER A 61 -7.10 8.92 1.94
N ALA A 62 -7.77 8.06 1.16
CA ALA A 62 -9.08 8.38 0.61
C ALA A 62 -10.15 8.62 1.70
N ALA A 63 -10.09 7.88 2.81
CA ALA A 63 -11.00 8.06 3.94
C ALA A 63 -10.70 9.35 4.72
N SER A 64 -9.43 9.68 4.98
CA SER A 64 -9.03 10.93 5.64
C SER A 64 -9.43 12.15 4.81
N ASP A 65 -9.18 12.13 3.50
CA ASP A 65 -9.56 13.22 2.59
C ASP A 65 -11.08 13.42 2.56
N TYR A 66 -11.87 12.35 2.69
CA TYR A 66 -13.33 12.43 2.77
C TYR A 66 -13.82 13.05 4.07
N ILE A 67 -13.21 12.70 5.21
CA ILE A 67 -13.57 13.23 6.53
C ILE A 67 -13.25 14.73 6.60
N GLU A 68 -12.08 15.15 6.11
CA GLU A 68 -11.70 16.55 6.07
C GLU A 68 -12.65 17.37 5.19
N ARG A 69 -12.93 16.90 3.97
CA ARG A 69 -13.86 17.56 3.04
C ARG A 69 -15.31 17.58 3.53
N GLY A 70 -15.75 16.55 4.27
CA GLY A 70 -17.09 16.49 4.85
C GLY A 70 -17.27 17.35 6.10
N SER A 71 -16.19 17.85 6.70
CA SER A 71 -16.22 18.74 7.86
C SER A 71 -16.33 20.24 7.51
N GLU A 72 -16.21 20.57 6.22
CA GLU A 72 -16.34 21.94 5.68
C GLU A 72 -17.76 22.25 5.14
N ALA A 73 -18.72 21.32 5.26
CA ALA A 73 -20.12 21.46 4.86
C ALA A 73 -21.07 21.54 6.06
#